data_AF-A0A392UL61-F1
#
_entry.id   AF-A0A392UL61-F1
#
_cell.length_a   1.000
_cell.length_b   1.000
_cell.length_c   1.000
_cell.angle_alpha   90.00
_cell.angle_beta   90.00
_cell.angle_gamma   90.00
#
_symmetry.space_group_name_H-M   'P 1'
#
loop_
_entity.id
_entity.type
_entity.pdbx_description
1 polymer ?
#
loop_
_entity_poly.entity_id
_entity_poly.type
_entity_poly.pdbx_seq_one_letter_code
_entity_poly.pdbx_strand_id
1 'polypeptide(L)' 'MASVERRKADKEVENEEDEIIDSQPLAQALWDARVPENFKTPYLPVFDGKSDPSEHLMAVGTQ' A
#
# COMPACT_ATOMS: atom_id res chain seq x y z
N MET A 1 5.02 38.37 -13.38
CA MET A 1 4.71 37.37 -14.43
C MET A 1 3.95 36.23 -13.77
N ALA A 2 2.68 36.07 -14.12
CA ALA A 2 1.89 34.89 -13.80
C ALA A 2 1.50 34.28 -15.15
N SER A 3 1.74 32.99 -15.37
CA SER A 3 0.93 32.15 -16.25
C SER A 3 1.27 30.68 -16.04
N VAL A 4 0.23 29.99 -15.62
CA VAL A 4 0.00 28.54 -15.55
C VAL A 4 0.24 27.85 -16.90
N GLU A 5 0.94 26.72 -16.91
CA GLU A 5 0.93 25.74 -18.02
C GLU A 5 0.66 24.35 -17.42
N ARG A 6 -0.61 24.00 -17.20
CA ARG A 6 -1.51 23.26 -18.10
C ARG A 6 -1.04 21.84 -18.47
N ARG A 7 -1.56 20.90 -17.67
CA ARG A 7 -2.23 19.64 -18.05
C ARG A 7 -1.63 18.82 -19.18
N LYS A 8 -1.33 17.55 -18.87
CA LYS A 8 -1.48 16.40 -19.77
C LYS A 8 -1.93 15.21 -18.90
N ALA A 9 -3.11 15.33 -18.31
CA ALA A 9 -3.83 14.20 -17.73
C ALA A 9 -5.03 13.97 -18.65
N ASP A 10 -4.76 13.34 -19.79
CA ASP A 10 -5.76 12.73 -20.67
C ASP A 10 -5.03 11.91 -21.73
N LYS A 11 -5.00 10.58 -21.52
CA LYS A 11 -4.75 9.44 -22.42
C LYS A 11 -4.19 8.33 -21.49
N GLU A 12 -4.85 7.22 -21.18
CA GLU A 12 -5.72 6.38 -21.99
C GLU A 12 -6.41 5.44 -20.98
N VAL A 13 -7.73 5.59 -20.77
CA VAL A 13 -8.55 4.55 -20.13
C VAL A 13 -8.94 3.61 -21.26
N GLU A 14 -7.98 2.84 -21.75
CA GLU A 14 -8.22 1.82 -22.78
C GLU A 14 -7.19 0.69 -22.59
N ASN A 15 -7.65 -0.45 -22.07
CA ASN A 15 -6.91 -1.68 -21.78
C ASN A 15 -6.16 -1.71 -20.44
N GLU A 16 -6.90 -1.68 -19.33
CA GLU A 16 -6.39 -2.02 -17.99
C GLU A 16 -6.38 -3.54 -17.74
N GLU A 17 -6.72 -4.35 -18.75
CA GLU A 17 -6.67 -5.81 -18.65
C GLU A 17 -5.22 -6.28 -18.82
N ASP A 18 -4.58 -6.55 -17.68
CA ASP A 18 -3.38 -7.37 -17.52
C ASP A 18 -2.05 -6.83 -18.09
N GLU A 19 -1.85 -5.51 -18.15
CA GLU A 19 -0.46 -5.02 -18.14
C GLU A 19 0.08 -5.20 -16.71
N ILE A 20 0.86 -6.26 -16.49
CA ILE A 20 1.63 -6.44 -15.25
C ILE A 20 2.61 -5.27 -15.19
N ILE A 21 2.18 -4.18 -14.57
CA ILE A 21 3.04 -3.04 -14.30
C ILE A 21 4.08 -3.57 -13.31
N ASP A 22 5.33 -3.70 -13.76
CA ASP A 22 6.45 -4.04 -12.89
C ASP A 22 6.42 -3.06 -11.71
N SER A 23 6.07 -3.59 -10.54
CA SER A 23 5.87 -2.80 -9.35
C SER A 23 7.18 -2.08 -9.03
N GLN A 24 7.14 -0.74 -9.05
CA GLN A 24 8.31 0.04 -8.69
C GLN A 24 8.72 -0.29 -7.25
N PRO A 25 10.02 -0.50 -6.97
CA PRO A 25 10.47 -0.81 -5.62
C PRO A 25 10.14 0.35 -4.69
N LEU A 26 9.72 0.04 -3.46
CA LEU A 26 9.52 1.06 -2.44
C LEU A 26 10.85 1.75 -2.15
N ALA A 27 10.84 3.09 -2.12
CA ALA A 27 12.05 3.87 -1.91
C ALA A 27 12.73 3.51 -0.58
N GLN A 28 14.06 3.32 -0.60
CA GLN A 28 14.84 2.96 0.59
C GLN A 28 14.64 3.96 1.75
N ALA A 29 14.51 5.25 1.44
CA ALA A 29 14.26 6.29 2.43
C ALA A 29 12.95 6.08 3.24
N LEU A 30 11.97 5.36 2.69
CA LEU A 30 10.73 5.01 3.40
C LEU A 30 10.95 3.84 4.36
N TRP A 31 11.82 2.89 4.02
CA TRP A 31 12.22 1.81 4.93
C TRP A 31 13.09 2.31 6.07
N ASP A 32 13.99 3.25 5.78
CA ASP A 32 14.90 3.84 6.77
C ASP A 32 14.25 4.93 7.63
N ALA A 33 13.00 5.30 7.32
CA ALA A 33 12.27 6.32 8.06
C ALA A 33 12.08 5.89 9.52
N ARG A 34 12.49 6.76 10.45
CA ARG A 34 12.35 6.51 11.89
C ARG A 34 10.88 6.56 12.31
N VAL A 35 10.45 5.58 13.09
CA VAL A 35 9.13 5.58 13.73
C VAL A 35 9.07 6.69 14.80
N PRO A 36 7.99 7.50 14.85
CA PRO A 36 7.81 8.52 15.89
C PRO A 36 7.88 7.95 17.31
N GLU A 37 8.44 8.70 18.26
CA GLU A 37 8.61 8.24 19.66
C GLU A 37 7.29 7.94 20.37
N ASN A 38 6.21 8.59 19.95
CA ASN A 38 4.86 8.42 20.48
C ASN A 38 4.06 7.32 19.79
N PHE A 39 4.66 6.58 18.85
CA PHE A 39 3.98 5.48 18.17
C PHE A 39 3.69 4.36 19.16
N LYS A 40 2.40 4.05 19.32
CA LYS A 40 1.94 2.90 20.10
C LYS A 40 1.69 1.76 19.13
N THR A 41 2.53 0.72 19.17
CA THR A 41 2.32 -0.48 18.37
C THR A 41 0.96 -1.08 18.71
N PRO A 42 0.05 -1.25 17.74
CA PRO A 42 -1.23 -1.88 17.99
C PRO A 42 -1.01 -3.33 18.44
N TYR A 43 -1.91 -3.83 19.29
CA TYR A 43 -1.93 -5.26 19.59
C TYR A 43 -2.41 -6.01 18.33
N LEU A 44 -1.54 -6.86 17.80
CA LEU A 44 -1.89 -7.75 16.71
C LEU A 44 -2.19 -9.15 17.27
N PRO A 45 -3.25 -9.82 16.81
CA PRO A 45 -3.49 -11.22 17.13
C PRO A 45 -2.26 -12.05 16.75
N VAL A 46 -1.82 -12.92 17.65
CA VAL A 46 -0.71 -13.84 17.40
C VAL A 46 -1.28 -15.22 17.13
N PHE A 47 -0.87 -15.84 16.03
CA PHE A 47 -1.22 -17.23 15.75
C PHE A 47 -0.37 -18.16 16.62
N ASP A 48 -1.03 -18.95 17.48
CA ASP A 48 -0.37 -19.81 18.45
C ASP A 48 -0.09 -21.23 17.95
N GLY A 49 -0.45 -21.51 16.68
CA GLY A 49 -0.24 -22.78 16.00
C GLY A 49 -1.16 -23.92 16.43
N LYS A 50 -2.12 -23.67 17.34
CA LYS A 50 -2.97 -24.75 17.92
C LYS A 50 -4.34 -24.88 17.26
N SER A 51 -4.79 -23.85 16.56
CA SER A 51 -6.08 -23.78 15.87
C SER A 51 -5.89 -23.75 14.36
N ASP A 52 -6.96 -24.00 13.60
CA ASP A 52 -6.90 -24.02 12.14
C ASP A 52 -6.44 -22.63 11.63
N PRO A 53 -5.37 -22.53 10.81
CA PRO A 53 -4.88 -21.25 10.29
C PRO A 53 -5.96 -20.40 9.60
N SER A 54 -6.96 -21.05 9.00
CA SER A 54 -8.08 -20.39 8.33
C SER A 54 -8.96 -19.59 9.31
N GLU A 55 -9.04 -20.00 10.59
CA GLU A 55 -9.77 -19.28 11.63
C GLU A 55 -9.08 -17.97 12.05
N HIS A 56 -7.81 -17.75 11.66
CA HIS A 56 -7.01 -16.56 12.00
C HIS A 56 -6.87 -15.57 10.84
N LEU A 57 -7.54 -15.81 9.72
CA LEU A 57 -7.51 -14.92 8.58
C LEU A 57 -8.26 -13.62 8.89
N MET A 58 -7.55 -12.48 8.87
CA MET A 58 -8.16 -11.16 8.97
C MET A 58 -8.35 -10.59 7.56
N ALA A 59 -9.61 -10.44 7.12
CA ALA A 59 -9.92 -9.70 5.91
C ALA A 59 -9.77 -8.19 6.18
N VAL A 60 -8.90 -7.53 5.41
CA VAL A 60 -8.72 -6.07 5.46
C VAL A 60 -9.14 -5.47 4.12
N GLY A 61 -10.10 -4.52 4.14
CA GLY A 61 -10.39 -3.67 3.00
C GLY A 61 -11.22 -4.26 1.85
N THR A 62 -12.07 -5.27 2.07
CA THR A 62 -13.01 -5.72 1.03
C THR A 62 -14.28 -4.87 1.05
N GLN A 63 -14.43 -3.99 0.05
CA GLN A 63 -15.72 -3.43 -0.39
C GLN A 63 -16.12 -4.06 -1.72
#